data_AF-A0A642UED2-F1
#
_entry.id   AF-A0A642UED2-F1
#
_cell.length_a   1.000
_cell.length_b   1.000
_cell.length_c   1.000
_cell.angle_alpha   90.00
_cell.angle_beta   90.00
_cell.angle_gamma   90.00
#
_symmetry.space_group_name_H-M   'P 1'
#
loop_
_entity.id
_entity.type
_entity.pdbx_description
1 polymer ?
#
loop_
_entity_poly.entity_id
_entity_poly.type
_entity_poly.pdbx_seq_one_letter_code
_entity_poly.pdbx_strand_id
1 'polypeptide(L)'
;MPSTKQFVATIGLGSTFGEPLIRDFTSETFRDMYTRPIRALLRAPSKYEWTDEVEYLKGVQVLMSWLIRPFSKVYPKRGPILRRGASDQRFTCTRIQDVAKSVAAIVHRSFNEVTTVVKIPGDTTSFDDVINYFRNAHSDVKLATQQVPLSETVKQPYEPEK
;
A
#
# COMPACT_ATOMS: atom_id res chain seq x y z
N MET A 1 3.38 -16.46 -34.80
CA MET A 1 2.77 -15.34 -34.05
C MET A 1 3.85 -14.72 -33.17
N PRO A 2 4.05 -13.40 -33.16
CA PRO A 2 5.05 -12.80 -32.28
C PRO A 2 4.63 -13.03 -30.82
N SER A 3 5.48 -13.73 -30.06
CA SER A 3 5.31 -13.93 -28.63
C SER A 3 5.41 -12.57 -27.92
N THR A 4 4.29 -12.01 -27.48
CA THR A 4 4.27 -10.75 -26.72
C THR A 4 4.78 -11.01 -25.30
N LYS A 5 6.10 -10.95 -25.11
CA LYS A 5 6.71 -11.03 -23.77
C LYS A 5 6.27 -9.83 -22.94
N GLN A 6 5.81 -10.08 -21.72
CA GLN A 6 5.28 -9.04 -20.83
C GLN A 6 6.40 -8.26 -20.14
N PHE A 7 6.14 -7.02 -19.74
CA PHE A 7 7.05 -6.28 -18.85
C PHE A 7 6.73 -6.63 -17.40
N VAL A 8 7.76 -6.92 -16.61
CA VAL A 8 7.62 -7.18 -15.16
C VAL A 8 8.07 -5.97 -14.39
N ALA A 9 7.26 -5.55 -13.41
CA ALA A 9 7.62 -4.53 -12.45
C ALA A 9 7.46 -5.06 -11.02
N THR A 10 8.43 -4.76 -10.15
CA THR A 10 8.41 -5.16 -8.74
C THR A 10 8.37 -3.90 -7.87
N ILE A 11 7.61 -3.94 -6.78
CA ILE A 11 7.52 -2.83 -5.82
C ILE A 11 7.99 -3.34 -4.46
N GLY A 12 8.86 -2.59 -3.79
CA GLY A 12 9.21 -2.86 -2.41
C GLY A 12 10.39 -3.82 -2.20
N LEU A 13 11.45 -3.67 -2.99
CA LEU A 13 12.66 -4.49 -2.85
C LEU A 13 13.42 -4.30 -1.52
N GLY A 14 13.12 -3.25 -0.75
CA GLY A 14 13.73 -3.01 0.57
C GLY A 14 13.20 -3.90 1.70
N SER A 15 12.46 -4.97 1.38
CA SER A 15 11.94 -5.95 2.32
C SER A 15 12.62 -7.30 2.13
N THR A 16 12.41 -8.25 3.05
CA THR A 16 12.96 -9.62 2.98
C THR A 16 12.61 -10.40 1.70
N PHE A 17 11.64 -9.94 0.92
CA PHE A 17 11.20 -10.58 -0.32
C PHE A 17 11.79 -9.97 -1.59
N GLY A 18 12.41 -8.79 -1.51
CA GLY A 18 12.90 -8.05 -2.67
C GLY A 18 14.00 -8.76 -3.44
N GLU A 19 15.13 -8.99 -2.77
CA GLU A 19 16.31 -9.61 -3.37
C GLU A 19 16.04 -11.03 -3.88
N PRO A 20 15.34 -11.92 -3.13
CA PRO A 20 14.97 -13.23 -3.65
C PRO A 20 14.16 -13.16 -4.94
N LEU A 21 13.19 -12.25 -5.04
CA LEU A 21 12.38 -12.08 -6.25
C LEU A 21 13.21 -11.62 -7.44
N ILE A 22 14.09 -10.62 -7.27
CA ILE A 22 14.96 -10.17 -8.36
C ILE A 22 15.86 -11.30 -8.83
N ARG A 23 16.47 -12.04 -7.90
CA ARG A 23 17.34 -13.19 -8.21
C ARG A 23 16.59 -14.28 -8.96
N ASP A 24 15.36 -14.58 -8.55
CA ASP A 24 14.55 -15.61 -9.20
C ASP A 24 14.15 -15.15 -10.60
N PHE A 25 13.74 -13.90 -10.77
CA PHE A 25 13.47 -13.36 -12.11
C PHE A 25 14.75 -13.44 -12.97
N THR A 26 15.88 -12.89 -12.53
CA THR A 26 17.13 -12.91 -13.32
C THR A 26 17.75 -14.29 -13.52
N SER A 27 17.21 -15.35 -12.89
CA SER A 27 17.68 -16.72 -13.09
C SER A 27 17.46 -17.22 -14.53
N GLU A 28 18.28 -18.18 -14.95
CA GLU A 28 18.16 -18.82 -16.28
C GLU A 28 16.78 -19.45 -16.51
N THR A 29 16.10 -19.87 -15.43
CA THR A 29 14.77 -20.48 -15.50
C THR A 29 13.70 -19.48 -15.96
N PHE A 30 13.76 -18.23 -15.51
CA PHE A 30 12.68 -17.26 -15.70
C PHE A 30 13.04 -16.11 -16.65
N ARG A 31 14.34 -15.83 -16.87
CA ARG A 31 14.80 -14.64 -17.62
C ARG A 31 14.22 -14.49 -19.03
N ASP A 32 13.86 -15.60 -19.68
CA ASP A 32 13.35 -15.61 -21.05
C ASP A 32 11.82 -15.52 -21.15
N MET A 33 11.11 -15.52 -20.01
CA MET A 33 9.65 -15.47 -19.96
C MET A 33 9.06 -14.06 -20.10
N TYR A 34 9.88 -13.03 -19.94
CA TYR A 34 9.44 -11.63 -19.95
C TYR A 34 10.43 -10.71 -20.68
N THR A 35 10.02 -9.47 -20.88
CA THR A 35 10.82 -8.43 -21.53
C THR A 35 11.71 -7.76 -20.50
N ARG A 36 13.01 -7.69 -20.79
CA ARG A 36 14.02 -7.01 -19.97
C ARG A 36 14.16 -5.53 -20.39
N PRO A 37 14.62 -4.64 -19.49
CA PRO A 37 14.95 -4.89 -18.09
C PRO A 37 13.69 -5.01 -17.20
N ILE A 38 13.82 -5.69 -16.05
CA ILE A 38 12.81 -5.71 -14.99
C ILE A 38 12.77 -4.33 -14.33
N ARG A 39 11.59 -3.76 -14.14
CA ARG A 39 11.45 -2.44 -13.51
C ARG A 39 11.23 -2.55 -12.01
N ALA A 40 12.22 -2.18 -11.22
CA ALA A 40 12.18 -2.23 -9.77
C ALA A 40 11.89 -0.84 -9.18
N LEU A 41 10.73 -0.68 -8.55
CA LEU A 41 10.34 0.59 -7.91
C LEU A 41 10.84 0.66 -6.46
N LEU A 42 11.70 1.65 -6.20
CA LEU A 42 12.42 1.87 -4.94
C LEU A 42 12.25 3.28 -4.39
N ARG A 43 12.32 3.42 -3.06
CA ARG A 43 12.39 4.73 -2.39
C ARG A 43 13.70 5.46 -2.69
N ALA A 44 14.81 4.73 -2.73
CA ALA A 44 16.15 5.26 -2.95
C ALA A 44 16.89 4.38 -3.98
N PRO A 45 16.61 4.54 -5.28
CA PRO A 45 17.24 3.75 -6.34
C PRO A 45 18.75 3.98 -6.42
N SER A 46 19.25 5.13 -5.96
CA SER A 46 20.68 5.49 -5.93
C SER A 46 21.55 4.56 -5.06
N LYS A 47 20.97 3.60 -4.35
CA LYS A 47 21.69 2.56 -3.59
C LYS A 47 22.03 1.33 -4.43
N TYR A 48 21.51 1.24 -5.64
CA TYR A 48 21.64 0.09 -6.52
C TYR A 48 22.19 0.55 -7.87
N GLU A 49 23.10 -0.24 -8.42
CA GLU A 49 23.66 -0.01 -9.75
C GLU A 49 22.69 -0.52 -10.81
N TRP A 50 22.53 0.26 -11.89
CA TRP A 50 21.70 -0.13 -13.02
C TRP A 50 22.39 -1.27 -13.80
N THR A 51 21.60 -2.27 -14.21
CA THR A 51 22.07 -3.39 -15.05
C THR A 51 21.15 -3.57 -16.26
N ASP A 52 21.62 -4.28 -17.28
CA ASP A 52 20.79 -4.64 -18.46
C ASP A 52 19.61 -5.55 -18.09
N GLU A 53 19.63 -6.14 -16.89
CA GLU A 53 18.60 -7.05 -16.39
C GLU A 53 17.56 -6.35 -15.51
N VAL A 54 17.96 -5.33 -14.75
CA VAL A 54 17.12 -4.66 -13.76
C VAL A 54 17.32 -3.14 -13.81
N GLU A 55 16.23 -2.43 -14.07
CA GLU A 55 16.13 -0.97 -14.05
C GLU A 55 15.51 -0.51 -12.73
N TYR A 56 16.29 0.20 -11.91
CA TYR A 56 15.84 0.73 -10.62
C TYR A 56 15.23 2.12 -10.77
N LEU A 57 13.91 2.21 -10.63
CA LEU A 57 13.15 3.45 -10.76
C LEU A 57 12.80 4.03 -9.39
N LYS A 58 12.85 5.36 -9.27
CA LYS A 58 12.36 6.05 -8.07
C LYS A 58 10.84 5.95 -8.03
N GLY A 59 10.33 5.06 -7.19
CA GLY A 59 8.90 4.91 -6.93
C GLY A 59 8.49 5.68 -5.69
N VAL A 60 7.43 6.49 -5.78
CA VAL A 60 6.79 7.06 -4.59
C VAL A 60 5.97 5.93 -3.95
N GLN A 61 6.52 5.31 -2.91
CA GLN A 61 5.83 4.29 -2.13
C GLN A 61 4.80 4.96 -1.21
N VAL A 62 3.73 5.53 -1.79
CA VAL A 62 2.69 6.24 -1.01
C VAL A 62 1.85 5.26 -0.18
N LEU A 63 1.79 3.97 -0.51
CA LEU A 63 0.77 3.09 0.11
C LEU A 63 1.26 2.07 1.15
N MET A 64 2.54 1.66 1.17
CA MET A 64 2.96 0.49 1.98
C MET A 64 3.92 0.80 3.14
N SER A 65 4.76 1.84 3.03
CA SER A 65 5.75 2.21 4.08
C SER A 65 5.09 2.85 5.32
N TRP A 66 3.89 3.43 5.16
CA TRP A 66 3.08 3.92 6.28
C TRP A 66 2.37 2.82 7.07
N LEU A 67 2.18 1.62 6.49
CA LEU A 67 1.36 0.55 7.08
C LEU A 67 2.16 -0.55 7.81
N ILE A 68 3.50 -0.57 7.70
CA ILE A 68 4.34 -1.68 8.22
C ILE A 68 5.56 -1.16 9.00
N ARG A 69 5.38 -0.12 9.82
CA ARG A 69 6.20 0.09 11.03
C ARG A 69 5.40 -0.45 12.22
N PRO A 70 6.04 -1.07 13.23
CA PRO A 70 5.43 -2.12 14.05
C PRO A 70 4.17 -1.62 14.76
N PHE A 71 3.02 -2.20 14.39
CA PHE A 71 1.72 -2.01 15.04
C PHE A 71 1.66 -2.58 16.47
N SER A 72 2.79 -2.92 17.08
CA SER A 72 2.90 -3.25 18.48
C SER A 72 3.49 -2.07 19.25
N LYS A 73 2.62 -1.30 19.90
CA LYS A 73 2.89 -0.30 20.97
C LYS A 73 3.16 1.15 20.58
N VAL A 74 2.90 1.59 19.35
CA VAL A 74 2.66 3.03 19.11
C VAL A 74 1.15 3.25 19.16
N TYR A 75 0.60 3.34 20.37
CA TYR A 75 -0.67 4.06 20.49
C TYR A 75 -0.46 5.45 19.88
N PRO A 76 -1.42 5.99 19.11
CA PRO A 76 -1.38 7.41 18.78
C PRO A 76 -1.12 8.15 20.11
N LYS A 77 -0.11 9.04 20.13
CA LYS A 77 0.15 9.91 21.29
C LYS A 77 -1.20 10.39 21.82
N ARG A 78 -1.43 10.30 23.14
CA ARG A 78 -2.68 10.59 23.87
C ARG A 78 -3.22 12.00 23.55
N GLY A 79 -3.75 12.18 22.35
CA GLY A 79 -4.38 13.39 21.84
C GLY A 79 -5.78 13.07 21.39
N PRO A 80 -6.64 14.09 21.24
CA PRO A 80 -8.00 13.89 20.78
C PRO A 80 -8.00 13.33 19.35
N ILE A 81 -8.89 12.38 19.08
CA ILE A 81 -9.20 11.96 17.72
C ILE A 81 -9.90 13.14 17.05
N LEU A 82 -9.24 13.69 16.04
CA LEU A 82 -9.80 14.75 15.21
C LEU A 82 -10.76 14.14 14.20
N ARG A 83 -12.05 14.40 14.36
CA ARG A 83 -13.10 13.96 13.43
C ARG A 83 -13.36 15.07 12.42
N ARG A 84 -13.29 14.73 11.14
CA ARG A 84 -13.65 15.61 10.01
C ARG A 84 -14.86 15.01 9.28
N GLY A 85 -15.86 15.85 9.01
CA GLY A 85 -17.10 15.42 8.35
C GLY A 85 -18.21 15.05 9.33
N ALA A 86 -19.35 14.67 8.78
CA ALA A 86 -20.51 14.23 9.56
C ALA A 86 -20.25 12.83 10.17
N SER A 87 -20.81 12.56 11.34
CA SER A 87 -20.59 11.31 12.08
C SER A 87 -21.12 10.08 11.34
N ASP A 88 -22.17 10.28 10.55
CA ASP A 88 -22.84 9.27 9.72
C ASP A 88 -22.17 9.06 8.35
N GLN A 89 -21.14 9.84 8.01
CA GLN A 89 -20.43 9.67 6.75
C GLN A 89 -19.76 8.29 6.72
N ARG A 90 -20.25 7.45 5.79
CA ARG A 90 -19.74 6.09 5.60
C ARG A 90 -18.62 6.07 4.55
N PHE A 91 -17.65 5.20 4.76
CA PHE A 91 -16.55 4.92 3.84
C PHE A 91 -16.27 3.43 3.77
N THR A 92 -15.68 2.98 2.68
CA THR A 92 -15.28 1.59 2.49
C THR A 92 -13.92 1.34 3.13
N CYS A 93 -13.84 0.33 3.98
CA CYS A 93 -12.61 -0.20 4.55
C CYS A 93 -12.40 -1.63 4.09
N THR A 94 -11.18 -1.94 3.66
CA THR A 94 -10.77 -3.30 3.34
C THR A 94 -9.62 -3.68 4.25
N ARG A 95 -9.64 -4.89 4.80
CA ARG A 95 -8.52 -5.39 5.59
C ARG A 95 -7.32 -5.60 4.70
N ILE A 96 -6.13 -5.33 5.22
CA ILE A 96 -4.88 -5.52 4.46
C ILE A 96 -4.69 -6.98 4.02
N GLN A 97 -5.18 -7.95 4.81
CA GLN A 97 -5.13 -9.36 4.42
C GLN A 97 -6.00 -9.64 3.19
N ASP A 98 -7.16 -9.01 3.08
CA ASP A 98 -8.06 -9.21 1.94
C ASP A 98 -7.49 -8.53 0.69
N VAL A 99 -6.86 -7.37 0.84
CA VAL A 99 -6.08 -6.75 -0.25
C VAL A 99 -4.99 -7.69 -0.74
N ALA A 100 -4.19 -8.26 0.17
CA ALA A 100 -3.12 -9.19 -0.17
C ALA A 100 -3.65 -10.45 -0.88
N LYS A 101 -4.75 -11.04 -0.38
CA LYS A 101 -5.41 -12.19 -1.02
C LYS A 101 -5.95 -11.84 -2.41
N SER A 102 -6.54 -10.66 -2.59
CA SER A 102 -7.01 -10.20 -3.89
C SER A 102 -5.86 -10.06 -4.87
N VAL A 103 -4.74 -9.45 -4.45
CA VAL A 103 -3.53 -9.35 -5.29
C VAL A 103 -3.01 -10.74 -5.65
N ALA A 104 -2.89 -11.65 -4.67
CA ALA A 104 -2.48 -13.03 -4.92
C ALA A 104 -3.41 -13.75 -5.92
N ALA A 105 -4.73 -13.59 -5.78
CA ALA A 105 -5.70 -14.17 -6.69
C ALA A 105 -5.59 -13.59 -8.11
N ILE A 106 -5.32 -12.29 -8.25
CA ILE A 106 -5.14 -11.63 -9.55
C ILE A 106 -3.90 -12.17 -10.26
N VAL A 107 -2.77 -12.31 -9.57
CA VAL A 107 -1.52 -12.78 -10.18
C VAL A 107 -1.57 -14.25 -10.63
N HIS A 108 -2.51 -15.04 -10.10
CA HIS A 108 -2.72 -16.43 -10.50
C HIS A 108 -3.68 -16.60 -11.69
N ARG A 109 -4.29 -15.54 -12.22
CA ARG A 109 -5.17 -15.61 -13.39
C ARG A 109 -4.41 -15.37 -14.69
N SER A 110 -4.95 -15.91 -15.78
CA SER A 110 -4.45 -15.59 -17.13
C SER A 110 -4.66 -14.10 -17.40
N PHE A 111 -3.69 -13.46 -18.05
CA PHE A 111 -3.74 -12.01 -18.33
C PHE A 111 -4.99 -11.58 -19.10
N ASN A 112 -5.50 -12.46 -19.97
CA ASN A 112 -6.72 -12.21 -20.76
C ASN A 112 -8.00 -12.20 -19.91
N GLU A 113 -7.94 -12.66 -18.66
CA GLU A 113 -9.08 -12.75 -17.74
C GLU A 113 -9.11 -11.62 -16.70
N VAL A 114 -8.03 -10.84 -16.58
CA VAL A 114 -7.91 -9.76 -15.59
C VAL A 114 -8.33 -8.44 -16.22
N THR A 115 -9.31 -7.78 -15.61
CA THR A 115 -9.75 -6.45 -16.04
C THR A 115 -8.69 -5.39 -15.71
N THR A 116 -8.62 -4.32 -16.50
CA THR A 116 -7.69 -3.19 -16.29
C THR A 116 -7.85 -2.55 -14.92
N VAL A 117 -9.05 -2.58 -14.36
CA VAL A 117 -9.36 -2.06 -13.02
C VAL A 117 -10.01 -3.19 -12.22
N VAL A 118 -9.43 -3.52 -11.07
CA VAL A 118 -10.00 -4.45 -10.11
C VAL A 118 -10.46 -3.66 -8.89
N LYS A 119 -11.76 -3.73 -8.58
CA LYS A 119 -12.32 -3.16 -7.36
C LYS A 119 -12.30 -4.26 -6.29
N ILE A 120 -11.57 -4.01 -5.20
CA ILE A 120 -11.56 -4.92 -4.05
C ILE A 120 -12.76 -4.54 -3.16
N PRO A 121 -13.70 -5.46 -2.89
CA PRO A 121 -14.80 -5.17 -2.00
C PRO A 121 -14.26 -4.90 -0.59
N GLY A 122 -14.94 -4.01 0.13
CA GLY A 122 -14.65 -3.72 1.51
C GLY A 122 -15.93 -3.49 2.28
N ASP A 123 -15.83 -3.57 3.60
CA ASP A 123 -16.93 -3.29 4.50
C ASP A 123 -17.19 -1.79 4.53
N THR A 124 -18.45 -1.40 4.56
CA THR A 124 -18.83 0.01 4.67
C THR A 124 -18.99 0.37 6.13
N THR A 125 -18.13 1.26 6.65
CA THR A 125 -18.08 1.66 8.05
C THR A 125 -18.21 3.18 8.19
N SER A 126 -18.63 3.66 9.35
CA SER A 126 -18.53 5.08 9.73
C SER A 126 -17.34 5.32 10.66
N PHE A 127 -17.01 6.59 10.93
CA PHE A 127 -16.01 6.94 11.94
C PHE A 127 -16.42 6.47 13.34
N ASP A 128 -17.70 6.59 13.67
CA ASP A 128 -18.22 6.18 14.98
C ASP A 128 -18.11 4.66 15.16
N ASP A 129 -18.36 3.87 14.10
CA ASP A 129 -18.15 2.41 14.11
C ASP A 129 -16.68 2.06 14.42
N VAL A 130 -15.72 2.76 13.79
CA VAL A 130 -14.28 2.55 14.03
C VAL A 130 -13.88 2.92 15.45
N ILE A 131 -14.39 4.03 15.97
CA ILE A 131 -14.13 4.47 17.35
C ILE A 131 -14.72 3.48 18.34
N ASN A 132 -15.94 3.00 18.11
CA ASN A 132 -16.59 2.02 18.97
C ASN A 132 -15.88 0.67 18.95
N TYR A 133 -15.47 0.20 17.77
CA TYR A 133 -14.64 -0.99 17.63
C TYR A 133 -13.35 -0.87 18.46
N PHE A 134 -12.65 0.26 18.36
CA PHE A 134 -11.43 0.49 19.12
C PHE A 134 -11.69 0.51 20.63
N ARG A 135 -12.73 1.22 21.10
CA ARG A 135 -13.10 1.27 22.54
C ARG A 135 -13.44 -0.12 23.09
N ASN A 136 -14.14 -0.94 22.30
CA ASN A 136 -14.50 -2.29 22.70
C ASN A 136 -13.27 -3.21 22.77
N ALA A 137 -12.31 -3.05 21.86
CA ALA A 137 -11.07 -3.82 21.86
C ALA A 137 -10.06 -3.34 22.93
N HIS A 138 -10.14 -2.08 23.35
CA HIS A 138 -9.20 -1.43 24.26
C HIS A 138 -9.94 -0.66 25.36
N SER A 139 -10.56 -1.41 26.29
CA SER A 139 -11.38 -0.84 27.38
C SER A 139 -10.62 0.09 28.32
N ASP A 140 -9.30 -0.02 28.36
CA ASP A 140 -8.40 0.82 29.17
C ASP A 140 -8.10 2.19 28.54
N VAL A 141 -8.43 2.38 27.25
CA VAL A 141 -8.08 3.60 26.51
C VAL A 141 -9.28 4.54 26.39
N LYS A 142 -9.20 5.69 27.09
CA LYS A 142 -10.16 6.79 26.94
C LYS A 142 -9.77 7.69 25.78
N LEU A 143 -10.49 7.58 24.66
CA LEU A 143 -10.32 8.45 23.50
C LEU A 143 -11.23 9.66 23.61
N ALA A 144 -10.63 10.86 23.76
CA ALA A 144 -11.34 12.11 23.56
C ALA A 144 -11.56 12.32 22.05
N THR A 145 -12.74 12.80 21.65
CA THR A 145 -13.07 13.09 20.25
C THR A 145 -13.31 14.59 20.11
N GLN A 146 -12.65 15.23 19.15
CA GLN A 146 -12.86 16.64 18.83
C GLN A 146 -13.35 16.75 17.38
N GLN A 147 -14.51 17.38 17.19
CA GLN A 147 -15.01 17.68 15.86
C GLN A 147 -14.32 18.94 15.34
N VAL A 148 -13.66 18.83 14.19
CA VAL A 148 -13.02 19.95 13.52
C VAL A 148 -13.96 20.51 12.46
N PRO A 149 -14.31 21.80 12.52
CA PRO A 149 -15.12 22.45 11.48
C PRO A 149 -14.47 22.31 10.10
N LEU A 150 -15.29 22.13 9.06
CA LEU A 150 -14.79 22.01 7.68
C LEU A 150 -14.05 23.30 7.23
N SER A 151 -14.39 24.45 7.79
CA SER A 151 -13.76 25.74 7.49
C SER A 151 -12.29 25.84 7.94
N GLU A 152 -11.89 25.11 8.98
CA GLU A 152 -10.50 25.13 9.51
C GLU A 152 -9.55 24.23 8.70
N THR A 153 -10.11 23.36 7.86
CA THR A 153 -9.38 22.34 7.11
C THR A 153 -8.59 22.89 5.92
N VAL A 154 -9.04 23.99 5.33
CA VAL A 154 -8.48 24.50 4.05
C VAL A 154 -7.12 25.22 4.26
N LYS A 155 -6.73 25.49 5.50
CA LYS A 155 -5.57 26.33 5.81
C LYS A 155 -4.24 25.60 6.02
N GLN A 156 -4.16 24.29 5.80
CA GLN A 156 -2.86 23.60 5.79
C GLN A 156 -2.35 23.46 4.36
N PRO A 157 -1.53 24.40 3.84
CA PRO A 157 -0.73 24.14 2.67
C PRO A 157 0.21 22.98 2.98
N TYR A 158 0.28 22.01 2.07
CA TYR A 158 1.28 20.96 2.12
C TYR A 158 2.66 21.63 2.02
N GLU A 159 3.37 21.76 3.13
CA GLU A 159 4.79 22.08 3.11
C GLU A 159 5.55 20.79 2.78
N PRO A 160 6.18 20.68 1.60
CA PRO A 160 7.06 19.54 1.34
C PRO A 160 8.24 19.60 2.31
N GLU A 161 8.46 18.53 3.07
CA GLU A 161 9.69 18.36 3.86
C GLU A 161 10.90 18.52 2.91
N LYS A 162 11.78 19.49 3.23
CA LYS A 162 13.03 19.76 2.50
C LYS A 162 14.09 18.69 2.74
#